data_AF-E4NM31-F1
#
_entry.id   AF-E4NM31-F1
#
_cell.length_a   1.000
_cell.length_b   1.000
_cell.length_c   1.000
_cell.angle_alpha   90.00
_cell.angle_beta   90.00
_cell.angle_gamma   90.00
#
_symmetry.space_group_name_H-M   'P 1'
#
loop_
_entity.id
_entity.type
_entity.pdbx_description
1 polymer ?
#
loop_
_entity_poly.entity_id
_entity_poly.type
_entity_poly.pdbx_seq_one_letter_code
_entity_poly.pdbx_strand_id
1 'polypeptide(L)'
;MVENGFPRTLCDRPPVKNVGIRAVVGPAYARSWDEISVPEKYRLGAEVGDGLTAQSQVVGVERDGAARAYPLSVLWWHEVVNDDLNGPVLVTYCPLCQSGMVAKRVVDEQAATFRVSGHLWQPPRIYTEASVLDGRAFGASATESDAEVRNSGNLVLVDDATESYWSQLLARAVCGSASGTRLDILPSTVTTWDAWRDDHPKTDVLLPPPHSAVAREAERRQPR
;
A
#
# COMPACT_ATOMS: atom_id res chain seq x y z
N MET A 1 15.33 7.40 -18.52
CA MET A 1 16.06 6.23 -17.97
C MET A 1 16.31 6.39 -16.48
N VAL A 2 16.03 5.34 -15.68
CA VAL A 2 16.38 5.30 -14.25
C VAL A 2 17.86 4.98 -14.08
N GLU A 3 18.52 5.67 -13.16
CA GLU A 3 19.94 5.54 -12.90
C GLU A 3 20.30 4.14 -12.40
N ASN A 4 19.63 3.67 -11.34
CA ASN A 4 19.97 2.46 -10.58
C ASN A 4 18.78 1.52 -10.43
N GLY A 5 18.73 0.41 -11.19
CA GLY A 5 17.67 -0.61 -11.10
C GLY A 5 17.21 -1.13 -12.47
N PHE A 6 16.22 -2.03 -12.48
CA PHE A 6 15.74 -2.69 -13.71
C PHE A 6 14.20 -2.76 -13.80
N PRO A 7 13.57 -2.50 -14.97
CA PRO A 7 14.20 -2.05 -16.21
C PRO A 7 14.62 -0.58 -16.14
N ARG A 8 15.73 -0.22 -16.78
CA ARG A 8 16.19 1.20 -16.84
C ARG A 8 15.25 2.09 -17.64
N THR A 9 14.47 1.51 -18.56
CA THR A 9 13.52 2.20 -19.44
C THR A 9 12.19 2.54 -18.78
N LEU A 10 12.05 2.34 -17.46
CA LEU A 10 10.81 2.60 -16.73
C LEU A 10 10.25 4.01 -17.00
N CYS A 11 11.10 5.06 -16.95
CA CYS A 11 10.65 6.44 -17.08
C CYS A 11 10.07 6.79 -18.46
N ASP A 12 10.33 5.96 -19.47
CA ASP A 12 9.90 6.22 -20.84
C ASP A 12 8.55 5.52 -21.12
N ARG A 13 7.97 4.84 -20.12
CA ARG A 13 6.72 4.09 -20.23
C ARG A 13 5.59 4.84 -19.56
N PRO A 14 4.49 5.17 -20.26
CA PRO A 14 3.31 5.74 -19.62
C PRO A 14 2.66 4.72 -18.66
N PRO A 15 1.85 5.16 -17.68
CA PRO A 15 1.13 4.24 -16.81
C PRO A 15 0.26 3.30 -17.63
N VAL A 16 0.22 2.02 -17.25
CA VAL A 16 -0.61 1.03 -17.94
C VAL A 16 -2.07 1.39 -17.71
N LYS A 17 -2.82 1.49 -18.81
CA LYS A 17 -4.28 1.69 -18.74
C LYS A 17 -4.93 0.36 -18.34
N ASN A 18 -5.90 0.42 -17.43
CA ASN A 18 -6.72 -0.73 -17.00
C ASN A 18 -5.91 -1.91 -16.43
N VAL A 19 -5.11 -1.64 -15.40
CA VAL A 19 -4.36 -2.67 -14.64
C VAL A 19 -5.29 -3.62 -13.87
N GLY A 20 -6.57 -3.27 -13.69
CA GLY A 20 -7.53 -4.04 -12.88
C GLY A 20 -7.37 -3.85 -11.37
N ILE A 21 -6.26 -3.24 -10.94
CA ILE A 21 -5.98 -2.87 -9.55
C ILE A 21 -6.33 -1.40 -9.36
N ARG A 22 -7.15 -1.10 -8.35
CA ARG A 22 -7.64 0.26 -8.07
C ARG A 22 -7.28 0.64 -6.65
N ALA A 23 -6.55 1.75 -6.49
CA ALA A 23 -6.23 2.28 -5.18
C ALA A 23 -7.49 2.65 -4.39
N VAL A 24 -7.49 2.44 -3.08
CA VAL A 24 -8.50 2.99 -2.18
C VAL A 24 -8.20 4.48 -1.99
N VAL A 25 -9.21 5.33 -2.19
CA VAL A 25 -9.09 6.81 -2.13
C VAL A 25 -10.12 7.47 -1.23
N GLY A 26 -11.19 6.75 -0.87
CA GLY A 26 -12.15 7.18 0.15
C GLY A 26 -12.37 6.03 1.11
N PRO A 27 -11.38 5.71 1.95
CA PRO A 27 -11.47 4.57 2.86
C PRO A 27 -12.56 4.78 3.92
N ALA A 28 -13.26 3.70 4.25
CA ALA A 28 -14.24 3.62 5.32
C ALA A 28 -13.78 2.60 6.37
N TYR A 29 -14.25 2.76 7.61
CA TYR A 29 -13.77 1.97 8.75
C TYR A 29 -14.90 1.50 9.64
N ALA A 30 -14.61 0.44 10.41
CA ALA A 30 -15.43 -0.02 11.52
C ALA A 30 -14.55 -0.56 12.65
N ARG A 31 -15.17 -0.94 13.77
CA ARG A 31 -14.50 -1.60 14.90
C ARG A 31 -14.10 -3.04 14.58
N SER A 32 -14.92 -3.72 13.78
CA SER A 32 -14.72 -5.07 13.29
C SER A 32 -15.53 -5.28 12.01
N TRP A 33 -15.39 -6.45 11.38
CA TRP A 33 -16.20 -6.85 10.24
C TRP A 33 -17.42 -7.71 10.63
N ASP A 34 -17.65 -8.00 11.92
CA ASP A 34 -18.61 -9.03 12.38
C ASP A 34 -20.06 -8.77 11.96
N GLU A 35 -20.44 -7.49 11.82
CA GLU A 35 -21.78 -7.06 11.39
C GLU A 35 -21.77 -6.42 10.00
N ILE A 36 -20.66 -6.55 9.27
CA ILE A 36 -20.46 -5.91 7.97
C ILE A 36 -20.46 -6.99 6.89
N SER A 37 -21.36 -6.84 5.91
CA SER A 37 -21.31 -7.69 4.72
C SER A 37 -20.06 -7.35 3.90
N VAL A 38 -19.10 -8.27 3.90
CA VAL A 38 -17.84 -8.18 3.14
C VAL A 38 -17.85 -9.18 1.99
N PRO A 39 -17.57 -8.78 0.73
CA PRO A 39 -17.51 -9.73 -0.38
C PRO A 39 -16.47 -10.83 -0.17
N GLU A 40 -16.80 -12.07 -0.57
CA GLU A 40 -15.99 -13.28 -0.37
C GLU A 40 -14.54 -13.13 -0.87
N LYS A 41 -14.31 -12.41 -1.97
CA LYS A 41 -12.96 -12.20 -2.51
C LYS A 41 -12.00 -11.52 -1.53
N TYR A 42 -12.50 -10.73 -0.59
CA TYR A 42 -11.70 -10.06 0.45
C TYR A 42 -11.44 -10.97 1.66
N ARG A 43 -11.83 -12.23 1.58
CA ARG A 43 -11.58 -13.24 2.60
C ARG A 43 -10.37 -14.07 2.14
N LEU A 44 -9.24 -13.98 2.84
CA LEU A 44 -8.01 -14.74 2.53
C LEU A 44 -7.73 -15.84 3.55
N GLY A 45 -7.20 -16.97 3.08
CA GLY A 45 -6.72 -18.05 3.93
C GLY A 45 -7.83 -18.73 4.73
N ALA A 46 -7.70 -18.73 6.06
CA ALA A 46 -8.64 -19.36 6.98
C ALA A 46 -9.79 -18.43 7.42
N GLU A 47 -10.00 -17.29 6.74
CA GLU A 47 -11.09 -16.37 7.05
C GLU A 47 -12.47 -17.04 6.83
N VAL A 48 -13.15 -17.40 7.93
CA VAL A 48 -14.47 -18.05 7.94
C VAL A 48 -15.55 -17.05 8.35
N GLY A 49 -16.72 -17.11 7.71
CA GLY A 49 -17.84 -16.21 7.98
C GLY A 49 -17.68 -14.86 7.29
N ASP A 50 -18.28 -13.81 7.87
CA ASP A 50 -18.30 -12.47 7.28
C ASP A 50 -17.20 -11.53 7.85
N GLY A 51 -16.39 -12.01 8.79
CA GLY A 51 -15.43 -11.22 9.55
C GLY A 51 -13.94 -11.52 9.26
N LEU A 52 -13.07 -10.72 9.86
CA LEU A 52 -11.64 -11.05 10.01
C LEU A 52 -11.48 -12.07 11.14
N THR A 53 -10.72 -13.12 10.90
CA THR A 53 -10.37 -14.07 11.96
C THR A 53 -9.31 -13.48 12.87
N ALA A 54 -9.15 -14.08 14.05
CA ALA A 54 -8.06 -13.73 14.97
C ALA A 54 -6.67 -13.79 14.30
N GLN A 55 -6.48 -14.68 13.32
CA GLN A 55 -5.22 -14.90 12.61
C GLN A 55 -5.06 -14.07 11.33
N SER A 56 -6.08 -13.31 10.94
CA SER A 56 -6.02 -12.43 9.78
C SER A 56 -4.86 -11.45 9.90
N GLN A 57 -4.02 -11.38 8.88
CA GLN A 57 -2.86 -10.50 8.89
C GLN A 57 -3.28 -9.07 8.59
N VAL A 58 -2.76 -8.12 9.37
CA VAL A 58 -3.00 -6.70 9.22
C VAL A 58 -1.70 -5.92 9.26
N VAL A 59 -1.66 -4.80 8.54
CA VAL A 59 -0.69 -3.73 8.79
C VAL A 59 -1.36 -2.78 9.79
N GLY A 60 -0.81 -2.65 10.98
CA GLY A 60 -1.23 -1.69 11.99
C GLY A 60 -0.43 -0.40 11.89
N VAL A 61 -1.10 0.74 12.03
CA VAL A 61 -0.47 2.07 12.10
C VAL A 61 -1.04 2.82 13.29
N GLU A 62 -0.17 3.33 14.14
CA GLU A 62 -0.52 4.27 15.21
C GLU A 62 0.07 5.63 14.90
N ARG A 63 -0.74 6.69 15.05
CA ARG A 63 -0.32 8.06 14.86
C ARG A 63 -1.11 9.01 15.75
N ASP A 64 -0.38 9.76 16.57
CA ASP A 64 -0.94 10.79 17.45
C ASP A 64 -2.09 10.24 18.34
N GLY A 65 -1.92 9.02 18.86
CA GLY A 65 -2.89 8.34 19.73
C GLY A 65 -4.09 7.70 19.02
N ALA A 66 -4.18 7.80 17.69
CA ALA A 66 -5.15 7.07 16.89
C ALA A 66 -4.50 5.84 16.25
N ALA A 67 -5.23 4.73 16.20
CA ALA A 67 -4.75 3.45 15.67
C ALA A 67 -5.66 2.95 14.56
N ARG A 68 -5.05 2.39 13.51
CA ARG A 68 -5.76 1.83 12.35
C ARG A 68 -5.12 0.55 11.85
N ALA A 69 -5.95 -0.43 11.55
CA ALA A 69 -5.55 -1.68 10.90
C ALA A 69 -5.96 -1.71 9.43
N TYR A 70 -5.04 -2.16 8.58
CA TYR A 70 -5.24 -2.36 7.15
C TYR A 70 -5.07 -3.85 6.85
N PRO A 71 -6.17 -4.60 6.63
CA PRO A 71 -6.08 -6.03 6.40
C PRO A 71 -5.30 -6.33 5.12
N LEU A 72 -4.38 -7.31 5.20
CA LEU A 72 -3.61 -7.77 4.04
C LEU A 72 -4.53 -8.25 2.93
N SER A 73 -5.71 -8.80 3.26
CA SER A 73 -6.71 -9.21 2.29
C SER A 73 -7.24 -8.06 1.44
N VAL A 74 -7.40 -6.86 2.00
CA VAL A 74 -7.78 -5.68 1.21
C VAL A 74 -6.59 -5.17 0.41
N LEU A 75 -5.42 -5.10 1.05
CA LEU A 75 -4.18 -4.65 0.41
C LEU A 75 -3.76 -5.54 -0.76
N TRP A 76 -4.05 -6.84 -0.71
CA TRP A 76 -3.79 -7.78 -1.79
C TRP A 76 -4.51 -7.40 -3.10
N TRP A 77 -5.73 -6.89 -3.01
CA TRP A 77 -6.53 -6.53 -4.18
C TRP A 77 -6.32 -5.10 -4.66
N HIS A 78 -5.93 -4.20 -3.75
CA HIS A 78 -5.92 -2.77 -3.99
C HIS A 78 -4.52 -2.16 -4.04
N GLU A 79 -3.55 -2.81 -3.39
CA GLU A 79 -2.11 -2.49 -3.31
C GLU A 79 -1.74 -1.10 -2.78
N VAL A 80 -2.69 -0.16 -2.74
CA VAL A 80 -2.53 1.23 -2.35
C VAL A 80 -3.80 1.68 -1.63
N VAL A 81 -3.62 2.23 -0.43
CA VAL A 81 -4.65 2.93 0.34
C VAL A 81 -4.16 4.34 0.60
N ASN A 82 -4.93 5.32 0.13
CA ASN A 82 -4.75 6.73 0.45
C ASN A 82 -5.66 7.07 1.62
N ASP A 83 -5.05 7.32 2.77
CA ASP A 83 -5.74 7.52 4.03
C ASP A 83 -5.44 8.91 4.61
N ASP A 84 -6.27 9.34 5.56
CA ASP A 84 -6.01 10.32 6.59
C ASP A 84 -6.17 9.72 8.00
N LEU A 85 -5.06 9.68 8.74
CA LEU A 85 -4.99 9.28 10.15
C LEU A 85 -4.18 10.34 10.88
N ASN A 86 -4.86 11.41 11.32
CA ASN A 86 -4.23 12.63 11.83
C ASN A 86 -3.21 13.20 10.83
N GLY A 87 -3.60 13.20 9.55
CA GLY A 87 -2.80 13.63 8.42
C GLY A 87 -2.62 12.55 7.34
N PRO A 88 -2.04 12.92 6.19
CA PRO A 88 -2.01 12.10 4.99
C PRO A 88 -1.14 10.85 5.17
N VAL A 89 -1.73 9.66 5.00
CA VAL A 89 -1.05 8.35 5.08
C VAL A 89 -1.18 7.60 3.76
N LEU A 90 -0.08 7.02 3.29
CA LEU A 90 -0.02 6.03 2.23
C LEU A 90 0.31 4.68 2.87
N VAL A 91 -0.58 3.70 2.68
CA VAL A 91 -0.27 2.29 2.91
C VAL A 91 -0.19 1.60 1.58
N THR A 92 0.87 0.85 1.33
CA THR A 92 1.02 0.09 0.10
C THR A 92 1.65 -1.27 0.34
N TYR A 93 1.24 -2.24 -0.47
CA TYR A 93 1.69 -3.62 -0.39
C TYR A 93 1.68 -4.26 -1.77
N CYS A 94 2.76 -4.93 -2.12
CA CYS A 94 2.89 -5.71 -3.34
C CYS A 94 2.69 -7.20 -3.01
N PRO A 95 1.55 -7.81 -3.39
CA PRO A 95 1.26 -9.21 -3.05
C PRO A 95 2.23 -10.20 -3.70
N LEU A 96 2.75 -9.88 -4.89
CA LEU A 96 3.74 -10.71 -5.58
C LEU A 96 5.10 -10.71 -4.88
N CYS A 97 5.44 -9.61 -4.21
CA CYS A 97 6.72 -9.41 -3.56
C CYS A 97 6.64 -9.49 -2.03
N GLN A 98 5.46 -9.78 -1.48
CA GLN A 98 5.20 -9.88 -0.04
C GLN A 98 5.84 -8.74 0.77
N SER A 99 5.79 -7.52 0.24
CA SER A 99 6.47 -6.37 0.82
C SER A 99 5.64 -5.11 0.68
N GLY A 100 5.84 -4.19 1.60
CA GLY A 100 5.08 -2.95 1.66
C GLY A 100 5.82 -1.84 2.39
N MET A 101 5.19 -0.67 2.43
CA MET A 101 5.63 0.48 3.22
C MET A 101 4.42 1.27 3.71
N VAL A 102 4.63 2.01 4.81
CA VAL A 102 3.72 3.07 5.25
C VAL A 102 4.49 4.39 5.29
N ALA A 103 3.91 5.43 4.71
CA ALA A 103 4.55 6.73 4.61
C ALA A 103 3.53 7.87 4.70
N LYS A 104 4.00 9.09 4.94
CA LYS A 104 3.20 10.29 4.67
C LYS A 104 3.09 10.48 3.17
N ARG A 105 1.87 10.62 2.64
CA ARG A 105 1.62 10.86 1.20
C ARG A 105 1.77 12.33 0.82
N VAL A 106 2.87 12.97 1.24
CA VAL A 106 3.16 14.37 0.95
C VAL A 106 4.18 14.47 -0.18
N VAL A 107 3.81 15.15 -1.27
CA VAL A 107 4.66 15.44 -2.42
C VAL A 107 4.53 16.94 -2.69
N ASP A 108 5.66 17.63 -2.85
CA ASP A 108 5.71 19.09 -3.01
C ASP A 108 4.86 19.84 -1.96
N GLU A 109 5.04 19.44 -0.70
CA GLU A 109 4.36 20.01 0.49
C GLU A 109 2.82 19.81 0.52
N GLN A 110 2.26 19.06 -0.44
CA GLN A 110 0.83 18.81 -0.55
C GLN A 110 0.50 17.33 -0.40
N ALA A 111 -0.69 17.04 0.13
CA ALA A 111 -1.18 15.67 0.19
C ALA A 111 -1.50 15.17 -1.23
N ALA A 112 -0.75 14.19 -1.70
CA ALA A 112 -0.93 13.57 -3.01
C ALA A 112 -1.76 12.29 -2.92
N THR A 113 -2.40 11.92 -4.03
CA THR A 113 -3.07 10.64 -4.20
C THR A 113 -2.18 9.70 -5.00
N PHE A 114 -1.89 8.54 -4.44
CA PHE A 114 -1.11 7.50 -5.11
C PHE A 114 -2.01 6.46 -5.75
N ARG A 115 -1.55 5.91 -6.88
CA ARG A 115 -2.15 4.78 -7.59
C ARG A 115 -1.06 3.81 -8.01
N VAL A 116 -1.47 2.63 -8.45
CA VAL A 116 -0.56 1.69 -9.13
C VAL A 116 -0.28 2.19 -10.55
N SER A 117 0.97 2.10 -10.99
CA SER A 117 1.35 2.44 -12.37
C SER A 117 1.11 1.29 -13.36
N GLY A 118 1.01 0.05 -12.85
CA GLY A 118 1.01 -1.18 -13.64
C GLY A 118 2.40 -1.64 -14.11
N HIS A 119 3.46 -0.95 -13.71
CA HIS A 119 4.84 -1.36 -13.96
C HIS A 119 5.46 -2.03 -12.73
N LEU A 120 6.41 -2.90 -13.01
CA LEU A 120 7.29 -3.50 -12.02
C LEU A 120 8.70 -2.95 -12.19
N TRP A 121 9.38 -2.72 -11.08
CA TRP A 121 10.75 -2.24 -11.07
C TRP A 121 11.52 -2.77 -9.88
N GLN A 122 12.77 -3.13 -10.15
CA GLN A 122 13.65 -3.79 -9.20
C GLN A 122 14.81 -2.85 -8.83
N PRO A 123 14.86 -2.32 -7.59
CA PRO A 123 16.03 -1.60 -7.10
C PRO A 123 17.23 -2.55 -6.90
N PRO A 124 18.48 -2.04 -6.93
CA PRO A 124 19.63 -2.79 -6.44
C PRO A 124 19.40 -3.37 -5.05
N ARG A 125 19.79 -4.63 -4.84
CA ARG A 125 19.56 -5.36 -3.58
C ARG A 125 20.05 -4.62 -2.34
N ILE A 126 21.24 -4.03 -2.41
CA ILE A 126 21.85 -3.29 -1.30
C ILE A 126 20.97 -2.12 -0.82
N TYR A 127 20.22 -1.46 -1.72
CA TYR A 127 19.31 -0.38 -1.33
C TYR A 127 18.03 -0.92 -0.69
N THR A 128 17.59 -2.12 -1.10
CA THR A 128 16.46 -2.78 -0.44
C THR A 128 16.84 -3.22 0.97
N GLU A 129 17.98 -3.88 1.11
CA GLU A 129 18.50 -4.34 2.41
C GLU A 129 18.65 -3.15 3.39
N ALA A 130 19.22 -2.03 2.93
CA ALA A 130 19.26 -0.80 3.73
C ALA A 130 17.85 -0.30 4.11
N SER A 131 16.87 -0.37 3.20
CA SER A 131 15.50 0.07 3.49
C SER A 131 14.81 -0.80 4.53
N VAL A 132 15.09 -2.11 4.55
CA VAL A 132 14.58 -3.02 5.59
C VAL A 132 15.23 -2.72 6.93
N LEU A 133 16.56 -2.57 6.96
CA LEU A 133 17.30 -2.25 8.19
C LEU A 133 16.87 -0.91 8.81
N ASP A 134 16.54 0.07 7.96
CA ASP A 134 16.03 1.38 8.38
C ASP A 134 14.54 1.36 8.78
N GLY A 135 13.85 0.22 8.70
CA GLY A 135 12.41 0.11 8.97
C GLY A 135 11.53 0.82 7.94
N ARG A 136 12.04 1.08 6.73
CA ARG A 136 11.31 1.80 5.66
C ARG A 136 10.43 0.89 4.81
N ALA A 137 10.72 -0.40 4.80
CA ALA A 137 9.93 -1.41 4.13
C ALA A 137 9.75 -2.62 5.06
N PHE A 138 8.57 -3.23 5.01
CA PHE A 138 8.25 -4.43 5.76
C PHE A 138 7.95 -5.58 4.82
N GLY A 139 8.20 -6.81 5.28
CA GLY A 139 7.69 -8.01 4.64
C GLY A 139 6.39 -8.45 5.33
N ALA A 140 5.44 -8.94 4.56
CA ALA A 140 4.18 -9.45 5.10
C ALA A 140 3.62 -10.55 4.18
N SER A 141 3.03 -11.58 4.76
CA SER A 141 2.40 -12.67 4.02
C SER A 141 1.07 -13.01 4.67
N ALA A 142 0.06 -13.33 3.86
CA ALA A 142 -1.23 -13.79 4.37
C ALA A 142 -1.16 -15.21 4.95
N THR A 143 -0.08 -15.95 4.70
CA THR A 143 0.05 -17.38 5.06
C THR A 143 1.27 -17.71 5.90
N GLU A 144 2.22 -16.79 6.02
CA GLU A 144 3.48 -16.98 6.75
C GLU A 144 3.61 -15.86 7.79
N SER A 145 3.96 -16.21 9.03
CA SER A 145 4.07 -15.26 10.14
C SER A 145 5.28 -14.32 10.02
N ASP A 146 6.38 -14.79 9.41
CA ASP A 146 7.63 -14.03 9.27
C ASP A 146 8.03 -13.93 7.79
N ALA A 147 7.32 -13.09 7.05
CA ALA A 147 7.61 -12.89 5.64
C ALA A 147 8.79 -11.94 5.46
N GLU A 148 9.82 -12.39 4.75
CA GLU A 148 10.93 -11.54 4.33
C GLU A 148 10.53 -10.61 3.17
N VAL A 149 11.18 -9.44 3.09
CA VAL A 149 11.00 -8.52 1.95
C VAL A 149 11.57 -9.13 0.68
N ARG A 150 10.72 -9.39 -0.33
CA ARG A 150 11.15 -9.92 -1.62
C ARG A 150 11.38 -8.79 -2.62
N ASN A 151 12.55 -8.77 -3.25
CA ASN A 151 12.95 -7.80 -4.28
C ASN A 151 13.01 -8.49 -5.66
N SER A 152 11.85 -8.77 -6.24
CA SER A 152 11.71 -9.57 -7.48
C SER A 152 10.90 -8.85 -8.57
N GLY A 153 11.04 -7.52 -8.65
CA GLY A 153 10.24 -6.68 -9.55
C GLY A 153 9.03 -6.12 -8.82
N ASN A 154 9.25 -5.12 -7.99
CA ASN A 154 8.27 -4.59 -7.07
C ASN A 154 7.34 -3.58 -7.73
N LEU A 155 6.17 -3.42 -7.13
CA LEU A 155 5.18 -2.43 -7.52
C LEU A 155 5.78 -1.03 -7.64
N VAL A 156 5.52 -0.38 -8.78
CA VAL A 156 5.79 1.05 -8.99
C VAL A 156 4.50 1.84 -8.79
N LEU A 157 4.55 2.83 -7.91
CA LEU A 157 3.44 3.75 -7.68
C LEU A 157 3.55 4.97 -8.60
N VAL A 158 2.42 5.64 -8.79
CA VAL A 158 2.35 6.95 -9.44
C VAL A 158 1.50 7.90 -8.59
N ASP A 159 1.97 9.12 -8.37
CA ASP A 159 1.21 10.17 -7.70
C ASP A 159 0.43 11.03 -8.71
N ASP A 160 -0.63 11.71 -8.25
CA ASP A 160 -1.43 12.62 -9.08
C ASP A 160 -0.89 14.06 -9.14
N ALA A 161 -0.05 14.46 -8.18
CA ALA A 161 0.47 15.83 -8.08
C ALA A 161 1.53 16.12 -9.15
N THR A 162 2.43 15.16 -9.38
CA THR A 162 3.61 15.31 -10.24
C THR A 162 3.68 14.26 -11.35
N GLU A 163 2.79 13.27 -11.34
CA GLU A 163 2.81 12.10 -12.23
C GLU A 163 4.14 11.32 -12.20
N SER A 164 4.88 11.43 -11.09
CA SER A 164 6.17 10.80 -10.90
C SER A 164 6.01 9.33 -10.54
N TYR A 165 7.03 8.52 -10.85
CA TYR A 165 7.05 7.11 -10.45
C TYR A 165 7.83 6.91 -9.18
N TRP A 166 7.29 6.11 -8.28
CA TRP A 166 7.85 5.88 -6.96
C TRP A 166 8.14 4.40 -6.75
N SER A 167 9.35 4.11 -6.29
CA SER A 167 9.70 2.79 -5.78
C SER A 167 9.15 2.63 -4.38
N GLN A 168 8.26 1.64 -4.21
CA GLN A 168 7.71 1.26 -2.91
C GLN A 168 8.82 0.93 -1.91
N LEU A 169 9.73 0.01 -2.28
CA LEU A 169 10.79 -0.44 -1.36
C LEU A 169 11.76 0.67 -0.93
N LEU A 170 11.97 1.68 -1.78
CA LEU A 170 12.90 2.77 -1.46
C LEU A 170 12.20 4.01 -0.87
N ALA A 171 10.87 4.01 -0.85
CA ALA A 171 10.03 5.18 -0.57
C ALA A 171 10.47 6.42 -1.37
N ARG A 172 10.93 6.24 -2.61
CA ARG A 172 11.63 7.28 -3.39
C ARG A 172 11.08 7.39 -4.81
N ALA A 173 10.93 8.61 -5.29
CA ALA A 173 10.66 8.87 -6.69
C ALA A 173 11.88 8.49 -7.55
N VAL A 174 11.64 7.69 -8.58
CA VAL A 174 12.66 7.17 -9.51
C VAL A 174 12.53 7.76 -10.91
N CYS A 175 11.38 8.35 -11.26
CA CYS A 175 11.11 9.05 -12.51
C CYS A 175 10.19 10.25 -12.25
N GLY A 176 10.15 11.21 -13.18
CA GLY A 176 9.29 12.40 -13.10
C GLY A 176 9.98 13.59 -12.42
N SER A 177 9.24 14.67 -12.19
CA SER A 177 9.78 15.90 -11.58
C SER A 177 10.13 15.72 -10.11
N ALA A 178 9.48 14.79 -9.40
CA ALA A 178 9.79 14.48 -8.02
C ALA A 178 11.03 13.57 -7.89
N SER A 179 11.63 13.11 -8.99
CA SER A 179 12.81 12.23 -9.01
C SER A 179 13.85 12.56 -7.94
N GLY A 180 14.18 11.58 -7.12
CA GLY A 180 15.16 11.74 -6.06
C GLY A 180 14.54 12.04 -4.68
N THR A 181 13.33 12.59 -4.65
CA THR A 181 12.55 12.86 -3.42
C THR A 181 12.20 11.56 -2.72
N ARG A 182 12.21 11.59 -1.39
CA ARG A 182 11.85 10.46 -0.52
C ARG A 182 10.64 10.83 0.33
N LEU A 183 9.70 9.90 0.47
CA LEU A 183 8.56 10.02 1.37
C LEU A 183 9.01 9.81 2.83
N ASP A 184 8.42 10.56 3.75
CA ASP A 184 8.58 10.34 5.18
C ASP A 184 7.91 9.03 5.59
N ILE A 185 8.68 8.09 6.12
CA ILE A 185 8.15 6.81 6.60
C ILE A 185 7.39 7.00 7.91
N LEU A 186 6.29 6.29 8.05
CA LEU A 186 5.54 6.16 9.30
C LEU A 186 5.78 4.77 9.88
N PRO A 187 6.00 4.65 11.21
CA PRO A 187 6.08 3.35 11.86
C PRO A 187 4.81 2.53 11.60
N SER A 188 5.00 1.23 11.34
CA SER A 188 3.91 0.29 11.12
C SER A 188 4.28 -1.10 11.64
N THR A 189 3.29 -1.86 12.06
CA THR A 189 3.45 -3.21 12.59
C THR A 189 2.71 -4.20 11.71
N VAL A 190 3.37 -5.26 11.26
CA VAL A 190 2.71 -6.40 10.64
C VAL A 190 2.42 -7.41 11.73
N THR A 191 1.15 -7.77 11.92
CA THR A 191 0.73 -8.70 12.99
C THR A 191 -0.62 -9.32 12.66
N THR A 192 -1.10 -10.21 13.53
CA THR A 192 -2.47 -10.74 13.45
C THR A 192 -3.49 -9.72 13.98
N TRP A 193 -4.73 -9.82 13.50
CA TRP A 193 -5.82 -8.94 13.90
C TRP A 193 -6.08 -8.99 15.41
N ASP A 194 -6.02 -10.17 16.02
CA ASP A 194 -6.25 -10.33 17.45
C ASP A 194 -5.17 -9.64 18.28
N ALA A 195 -3.91 -9.90 17.98
CA ALA A 195 -2.78 -9.28 18.67
C ALA A 195 -2.79 -7.75 18.52
N TRP A 196 -3.11 -7.24 17.32
CA TRP A 196 -3.25 -5.80 17.11
C TRP A 196 -4.34 -5.18 17.98
N ARG A 197 -5.50 -5.84 18.07
CA ARG A 197 -6.67 -5.36 18.82
C ARG A 197 -6.47 -5.47 20.33
N ASP A 198 -5.71 -6.46 20.81
CA ASP A 198 -5.33 -6.57 22.21
C ASP A 198 -4.51 -5.36 22.67
N ASP A 199 -3.53 -4.96 21.85
CA ASP A 199 -2.70 -3.78 22.13
C ASP A 199 -3.45 -2.46 21.84
N HIS A 200 -4.37 -2.46 20.86
CA HIS A 200 -5.10 -1.28 20.41
C HIS A 200 -6.63 -1.52 20.44
N PRO A 201 -7.25 -1.63 21.63
CA PRO A 201 -8.67 -1.95 21.76
C PRO A 201 -9.60 -0.88 21.19
N LYS A 202 -9.05 0.31 20.89
CA LYS A 202 -9.69 1.47 20.24
C LYS A 202 -9.32 1.62 18.76
N THR A 203 -8.62 0.68 18.14
CA THR A 203 -8.31 0.72 16.70
C THR A 203 -9.57 0.59 15.84
N ASP A 204 -9.58 1.29 14.71
CA ASP A 204 -10.52 0.98 13.63
C ASP A 204 -9.83 0.10 12.58
N VAL A 205 -10.61 -0.65 11.80
CA VAL A 205 -10.13 -1.49 10.71
C VAL A 205 -10.73 -1.05 9.37
N LEU A 206 -9.91 -1.03 8.33
CA LEU A 206 -10.34 -0.71 6.97
C LEU A 206 -11.43 -1.68 6.49
N LEU A 207 -12.51 -1.13 5.95
CA LEU A 207 -13.54 -1.89 5.25
C LEU A 207 -13.18 -1.98 3.76
N PRO A 208 -13.38 -3.13 3.11
CA PRO A 208 -13.18 -3.23 1.67
C PRO A 208 -14.34 -2.56 0.90
N PRO A 209 -14.18 -2.33 -0.42
CA PRO A 209 -15.31 -2.02 -1.28
C PRO A 209 -16.46 -3.05 -1.15
N PRO A 210 -17.73 -2.61 -1.23
CA PRO A 210 -18.17 -1.28 -1.66
C PRO A 210 -18.14 -0.20 -0.56
N HIS A 211 -17.81 -0.53 0.69
CA HIS A 211 -17.81 0.43 1.79
C HIS A 211 -16.74 1.51 1.60
N SER A 212 -15.53 1.10 1.20
CA SER A 212 -14.47 2.01 0.78
C SER A 212 -14.57 2.36 -0.70
N ALA A 213 -14.39 3.65 -1.03
CA ALA A 213 -14.31 4.12 -2.41
C ALA A 213 -12.92 3.86 -3.01
N VAL A 214 -12.91 3.44 -4.28
CA VAL A 214 -11.70 3.20 -5.06
C VAL A 214 -11.57 4.21 -6.21
N ALA A 215 -10.33 4.46 -6.63
CA ALA A 215 -10.05 5.32 -7.76
C ALA A 215 -10.82 4.86 -8.99
N ARG A 216 -11.44 5.82 -9.69
CA ARG A 216 -12.15 5.55 -10.95
C ARG A 216 -11.15 5.14 -12.02
N GLU A 217 -11.62 4.36 -12.99
CA GLU A 217 -10.85 4.12 -14.21
C GLU A 217 -10.61 5.46 -14.91
N ALA A 218 -9.40 5.64 -15.45
CA ALA A 218 -9.14 6.79 -16.30
C ALA A 218 -10.07 6.71 -17.51
N GLU A 219 -11.02 7.64 -17.63
CA GLU A 219 -11.89 7.73 -18.81
C GLU A 219 -11.01 7.82 -20.07
N ARG A 220 -11.44 7.13 -21.14
CA ARG A 220 -10.83 7.36 -22.45
C ARG A 220 -11.03 8.83 -22.78
N ARG A 221 -9.99 9.67 -22.69
CA ARG A 221 -9.95 10.90 -23.46
C ARG A 221 -10.03 10.47 -24.93
N GLN A 222 -11.22 10.56 -25.52
CA GLN A 222 -11.34 10.52 -26.98
C GLN A 222 -10.51 11.70 -27.51
N PRO A 223 -9.58 11.47 -28.44
CA PRO A 223 -8.89 12.58 -29.08
C PRO A 223 -9.96 13.47 -29.74
N ARG A 224 -9.86 14.77 -29.48
CA ARG A 224 -10.54 15.79 -30.30
C ARG A 224 -9.93 15.80 -31.69
#